data_AF-A0A3B8JYS6-F1
#
_entry.id   AF-A0A3B8JYS6-F1
#
_cell.length_a   1.000
_cell.length_b   1.000
_cell.length_c   1.000
_cell.angle_alpha   90.00
_cell.angle_beta   90.00
_cell.angle_gamma   90.00
#
_symmetry.space_group_name_H-M   'P 1'
#
loop_
_entity.id
_entity.type
_entity.pdbx_description
1 polymer ?
#
loop_
_entity_poly.entity_id
_entity_poly.type
_entity_poly.pdbx_seq_one_letter_code
_entity_poly.pdbx_strand_id
1 'polypeptide(L)'
;MPGPTNLSATVDPSGEIILTWKDNCNSEDLWIIQYTGPDGKMDSLKMVSTTSEQVGEELKYNFGKGEPGQTYLFWVWCHRTEDYKNYLGEKSVKATVTVPGLPIVGKVITDLVEAMDKVKPEAPSGLTATAVSGSAVTLLWTDNSGNEDGFKVERKAGSGSFEEVATAGADSTSYTDTGLPPGTTYHYRVAAYNNRGSSDYSNEASVNTPGDTPTTGQIEIIFYVNNKTYLVNGQSKVMDAPTVIMESRTLLPIRYVAEPLGAAVKWDPGAEKVTVSLDWKYIELWIGSNVAAVNGQNIFVDPTNPKVTPMILPPGRTMLPLRFIAENLGCQVDWDGTANMAKVTYPKP
;
A
#
# COMPACT_ATOMS: atom_id res chain seq x y z
N MET A 1 40.13 -11.57 -49.18
CA MET A 1 40.48 -13.01 -49.13
C MET A 1 39.18 -13.81 -49.19
N PRO A 2 39.19 -15.13 -49.48
CA PRO A 2 37.96 -15.90 -49.38
C PRO A 2 37.49 -15.82 -47.92
N GLY A 3 36.25 -15.36 -47.71
CA GLY A 3 35.66 -15.35 -46.38
C GLY A 3 35.36 -16.78 -45.91
N PRO A 4 34.98 -16.96 -44.63
CA PRO A 4 34.52 -18.26 -44.17
C PRO A 4 33.33 -18.70 -45.02
N THR A 5 33.21 -19.99 -45.29
CA THR A 5 32.00 -20.55 -45.89
C THR A 5 31.26 -21.40 -44.87
N ASN A 6 29.94 -21.50 -45.01
CA ASN A 6 29.08 -22.27 -44.10
C ASN A 6 29.23 -21.88 -42.62
N LEU A 7 29.44 -20.59 -42.33
CA LEU A 7 29.45 -20.12 -40.95
C LEU A 7 28.08 -20.39 -40.32
N SER A 8 28.12 -21.09 -39.20
CA SER A 8 26.97 -21.42 -38.37
C SER A 8 27.32 -21.24 -36.91
N ALA A 9 26.29 -21.02 -36.11
CA ALA A 9 26.38 -20.89 -34.68
C ALA A 9 25.30 -21.77 -34.06
N THR A 10 25.71 -22.63 -33.13
CA THR A 10 24.82 -23.57 -32.43
C THR A 10 25.05 -23.46 -30.94
N VAL A 11 24.04 -23.81 -30.14
CA VAL A 11 24.24 -23.99 -28.70
C VAL A 11 24.19 -25.47 -28.39
N ASP A 12 25.20 -25.94 -27.66
CA ASP A 12 25.26 -27.33 -27.22
C ASP A 12 24.36 -27.58 -25.99
N PRO A 13 24.14 -28.83 -25.58
CA PRO A 13 23.30 -29.14 -24.43
C PRO A 13 23.78 -28.56 -23.09
N SER A 14 25.04 -28.10 -22.99
CA SER A 14 25.61 -27.47 -21.79
C SER A 14 25.38 -25.95 -21.74
N GLY A 15 24.84 -25.37 -22.81
CA GLY A 15 24.58 -23.94 -22.95
C GLY A 15 25.75 -23.15 -23.56
N GLU A 16 26.75 -23.84 -24.12
CA GLU A 16 27.91 -23.20 -24.74
C GLU A 16 27.65 -22.92 -26.23
N ILE A 17 27.99 -21.71 -26.67
CA ILE A 17 27.85 -21.31 -28.06
C ILE A 17 29.06 -21.83 -28.84
N ILE A 18 28.81 -22.69 -29.81
CA ILE A 18 29.80 -23.24 -30.73
C ILE A 18 29.62 -22.62 -32.11
N LEU A 19 30.67 -21.94 -32.58
CA LEU A 19 30.76 -21.44 -33.94
C LEU A 19 31.45 -22.47 -34.82
N THR A 20 30.91 -22.74 -35.99
CA THR A 20 31.48 -23.67 -36.96
C THR A 20 31.52 -23.03 -38.34
N TRP A 21 32.65 -23.13 -39.04
CA TRP A 21 32.78 -22.68 -40.43
C TRP A 21 33.80 -23.52 -41.18
N LYS A 22 33.76 -23.49 -42.51
CA LYS A 22 34.81 -24.08 -43.33
C LYS A 22 35.94 -23.10 -43.55
N ASP A 23 37.15 -23.55 -43.25
CA ASP A 23 38.38 -22.84 -43.57
C ASP A 23 38.48 -22.64 -45.07
N ASN A 24 38.78 -21.41 -45.46
CA ASN A 24 39.07 -21.05 -46.84
C ASN A 24 40.23 -20.06 -46.91
N CYS A 25 41.02 -20.02 -45.83
CA CYS A 25 42.15 -19.12 -45.68
C CYS A 25 43.48 -19.85 -45.79
N ASN A 26 44.52 -19.07 -46.04
CA ASN A 26 45.85 -19.64 -46.14
C ASN A 26 46.39 -19.89 -44.72
N SER A 27 47.29 -20.85 -44.57
CA SER A 27 47.81 -21.34 -43.28
C SER A 27 48.54 -20.30 -42.40
N GLU A 28 48.74 -19.07 -42.89
CA GLU A 28 49.41 -17.97 -42.18
C GLU A 28 48.44 -16.87 -41.70
N ASP A 29 47.13 -17.03 -41.96
CA ASP A 29 46.10 -16.05 -41.64
C ASP A 29 45.43 -16.34 -40.28
N LEU A 30 44.99 -15.29 -39.59
CA LEU A 30 44.23 -15.39 -38.33
C LEU A 30 42.74 -15.22 -38.58
N TRP A 31 41.93 -15.98 -37.82
CA TRP A 31 40.48 -15.80 -37.77
C TRP A 31 40.10 -14.78 -36.69
N ILE A 32 39.24 -13.85 -37.06
CA ILE A 32 38.74 -12.80 -36.18
C ILE A 32 37.23 -12.97 -36.03
N ILE A 33 36.76 -12.91 -34.78
CA ILE A 33 35.35 -13.01 -34.43
C ILE A 33 34.92 -11.72 -33.74
N GLN A 34 33.85 -11.12 -34.25
CA GLN A 34 33.15 -10.00 -33.63
C GLN A 34 31.72 -10.41 -33.33
N TYR A 35 31.16 -9.87 -32.25
CA TYR A 35 29.79 -10.16 -31.87
C TYR A 35 29.06 -8.93 -31.31
N THR A 36 27.73 -9.04 -31.24
CA THR A 36 26.88 -8.12 -30.47
C THR A 36 26.18 -8.89 -29.36
N GLY A 37 26.11 -8.30 -28.17
CA GLY A 37 25.39 -8.84 -27.02
C GLY A 37 23.90 -8.43 -26.95
N PRO A 38 23.23 -8.76 -25.83
CA PRO A 38 21.81 -8.48 -25.55
C PRO A 38 21.38 -7.02 -25.70
N ASP A 39 22.29 -6.10 -25.37
CA ASP A 39 22.07 -4.65 -25.40
C ASP A 39 22.23 -4.05 -26.81
N GLY A 40 22.51 -4.89 -27.81
CA GLY A 40 22.68 -4.50 -29.21
C GLY A 40 23.96 -3.72 -29.48
N LYS A 41 24.85 -3.54 -28.48
CA LYS A 41 26.14 -2.88 -28.69
C LYS A 41 27.13 -3.89 -29.26
N MET A 42 27.94 -3.43 -30.21
CA MET A 42 29.08 -4.20 -30.71
C MET A 42 30.12 -4.25 -29.59
N ASP A 43 30.17 -5.38 -28.89
CA ASP A 43 31.09 -5.55 -27.77
C ASP A 43 32.24 -6.45 -28.19
N SER A 44 33.46 -5.90 -28.05
CA SER A 44 34.81 -6.49 -28.13
C SER A 44 35.16 -7.57 -29.19
N LEU A 45 36.28 -7.35 -29.87
CA LEU A 45 36.90 -8.24 -30.86
C LEU A 45 37.61 -9.43 -30.16
N LYS A 46 37.31 -10.68 -30.52
CA LYS A 46 38.11 -11.85 -30.12
C LYS A 46 38.95 -12.34 -31.29
N MET A 47 40.27 -12.31 -31.14
CA MET A 47 41.18 -12.97 -32.07
C MET A 47 41.27 -14.46 -31.73
N VAL A 48 41.09 -15.31 -32.73
CA VAL A 48 41.15 -16.76 -32.54
C VAL A 48 42.20 -17.31 -33.50
N SER A 49 43.31 -17.80 -32.95
CA SER A 49 44.25 -18.60 -33.73
C SER A 49 43.76 -20.05 -33.75
N THR A 50 42.88 -20.38 -34.69
CA THR A 50 42.65 -21.78 -35.06
C THR A 50 43.60 -22.09 -36.21
N THR A 51 44.65 -22.87 -35.96
CA THR A 51 45.50 -23.38 -37.03
C THR A 51 44.71 -24.42 -37.82
N SER A 52 44.59 -24.21 -39.12
CA SER A 52 44.09 -25.19 -40.08
C SER A 52 45.27 -25.73 -40.87
N GLU A 53 45.33 -27.05 -41.05
CA GLU A 53 46.37 -27.67 -41.89
C GLU A 53 45.90 -27.84 -43.35
N GLN A 54 44.59 -27.70 -43.62
CA GLN A 54 44.02 -27.94 -44.96
C GLN A 54 42.83 -27.00 -45.28
N VAL A 55 42.89 -26.36 -46.45
CA VAL A 55 41.77 -25.57 -47.00
C VAL A 55 40.53 -26.46 -47.14
N GLY A 56 39.40 -26.00 -46.59
CA GLY A 56 38.12 -26.72 -46.60
C GLY A 56 37.80 -27.49 -45.30
N GLU A 57 38.73 -27.52 -44.34
CA GLU A 57 38.54 -28.12 -43.02
C GLU A 57 37.43 -27.39 -42.23
N GLU A 58 36.65 -28.14 -41.45
CA GLU A 58 35.65 -27.57 -40.57
C GLU A 58 36.30 -27.10 -39.27
N LEU A 59 36.36 -25.78 -39.07
CA LEU A 59 36.86 -25.15 -37.86
C LEU A 59 35.74 -24.95 -36.85
N LYS A 60 36.06 -25.16 -35.57
CA LYS A 60 35.15 -24.96 -34.44
C LYS A 60 35.76 -24.03 -33.41
N TYR A 61 34.96 -23.09 -32.92
CA TYR A 61 35.32 -22.23 -31.81
C TYR A 61 34.23 -22.21 -30.76
N ASN A 62 34.62 -22.50 -29.51
CA ASN A 62 33.76 -22.37 -28.36
C ASN A 62 33.83 -20.93 -27.84
N PHE A 63 32.74 -20.18 -28.02
CA PHE A 63 32.65 -18.79 -27.58
C PHE A 63 32.47 -18.67 -26.06
N GLY A 64 31.97 -19.73 -25.42
CA GLY A 64 31.61 -19.79 -24.00
C GLY A 64 30.10 -19.85 -23.78
N LYS A 65 29.69 -19.82 -22.50
CA LYS A 65 28.27 -19.78 -22.10
C LYS A 65 27.65 -18.43 -22.45
N GLY A 66 26.53 -18.47 -23.17
CA GLY A 66 25.74 -17.28 -23.46
C GLY A 66 24.63 -17.05 -22.43
N GLU A 67 24.11 -15.82 -22.38
CA GLU A 67 23.00 -15.49 -21.49
C GLU A 67 21.68 -16.13 -21.99
N PRO A 68 20.94 -16.84 -21.12
CA PRO A 68 19.66 -17.46 -21.47
C PRO A 68 18.68 -16.48 -22.11
N GLY A 69 18.08 -16.87 -23.24
CA GLY A 69 17.07 -16.07 -23.94
C GLY A 69 17.62 -14.91 -24.76
N GLN A 70 18.94 -14.74 -24.79
CA GLN A 70 19.58 -13.66 -25.53
C GLN A 70 20.04 -14.10 -26.92
N THR A 71 19.99 -13.14 -27.85
CA THR A 71 20.42 -13.37 -29.23
C THR A 71 21.77 -12.72 -29.48
N TYR A 72 22.69 -13.53 -29.98
CA TYR A 72 24.02 -13.10 -30.36
C TYR A 72 24.14 -13.12 -31.89
N LEU A 73 24.76 -12.09 -32.43
CA LEU A 73 25.11 -11.98 -33.84
C LEU A 73 26.61 -12.10 -33.93
N PHE A 74 27.11 -12.96 -34.82
CA PHE A 74 28.52 -13.21 -35.01
C PHE A 74 28.93 -12.87 -36.43
N TRP A 75 30.09 -12.23 -36.55
CA TRP A 75 30.78 -12.00 -37.79
C TRP A 75 32.15 -12.64 -37.70
N VAL A 76 32.48 -13.45 -38.69
CA VAL A 76 33.79 -14.13 -38.79
C VAL A 76 34.43 -13.74 -40.10
N TRP A 77 35.71 -13.39 -40.03
CA TRP A 77 36.55 -13.14 -41.19
C TRP A 77 37.98 -13.56 -40.88
N CYS A 78 38.78 -13.71 -41.93
CA CYS A 78 40.18 -14.07 -41.79
C CYS A 78 41.07 -12.96 -42.35
N HIS A 79 42.23 -12.78 -41.73
CA HIS A 79 43.12 -11.66 -41.98
C HIS A 79 44.59 -12.06 -41.92
N ARG A 80 45.40 -11.49 -42.81
CA ARG A 80 46.87 -11.61 -42.73
C ARG A 80 47.38 -10.88 -41.50
N THR A 81 48.28 -11.53 -40.77
CA THR A 81 48.82 -11.11 -39.47
C THR A 81 49.39 -9.68 -39.43
N GLU A 82 49.75 -9.09 -40.57
CA GLU A 82 50.45 -7.80 -40.65
C GLU A 82 49.54 -6.55 -40.70
N ASP A 83 48.23 -6.65 -41.00
CA ASP A 83 47.39 -5.48 -41.35
C ASP A 83 46.08 -5.32 -40.55
N TYR A 84 45.91 -5.98 -39.39
CA TYR A 84 44.59 -6.13 -38.75
C TYR A 84 43.91 -4.84 -38.24
N LYS A 85 44.62 -3.69 -38.21
CA LYS A 85 44.11 -2.46 -37.57
C LYS A 85 43.28 -1.52 -38.47
N ASN A 86 43.22 -1.73 -39.79
CA ASN A 86 42.79 -0.68 -40.72
C ASN A 86 41.61 -0.98 -41.68
N TYR A 87 40.80 -2.02 -41.47
CA TYR A 87 39.65 -2.27 -42.37
C TYR A 87 38.37 -2.73 -41.66
N LEU A 88 37.28 -1.97 -41.83
CA LEU A 88 35.88 -2.32 -41.48
C LEU A 88 35.03 -2.52 -42.76
N GLY A 89 35.61 -3.15 -43.78
CA GLY A 89 35.03 -3.20 -45.13
C GLY A 89 34.87 -4.61 -45.67
N GLU A 90 33.63 -5.09 -45.66
CA GLU A 90 33.03 -6.03 -46.62
C GLU A 90 33.76 -7.36 -46.87
N LYS A 91 33.49 -8.32 -45.97
CA LYS A 91 33.07 -9.71 -46.28
C LYS A 91 32.91 -10.46 -44.97
N SER A 92 31.87 -10.08 -44.23
CA SER A 92 31.50 -10.76 -43.00
C SER A 92 30.31 -11.67 -43.29
N VAL A 93 30.49 -12.98 -43.07
CA VAL A 93 29.34 -13.88 -43.03
C VAL A 93 28.73 -13.75 -41.64
N LYS A 94 27.43 -13.50 -41.59
CA LYS A 94 26.69 -13.30 -40.35
C LYS A 94 26.06 -14.62 -39.92
N ALA A 95 26.43 -15.12 -38.75
CA ALA A 95 25.66 -16.17 -38.08
C ALA A 95 24.87 -15.56 -36.93
N THR A 96 23.67 -16.07 -36.71
CA THR A 96 22.81 -15.67 -35.59
C THR A 96 22.54 -16.91 -34.78
N VAL A 97 22.68 -16.79 -33.46
CA VAL A 97 22.28 -17.83 -32.53
C VAL A 97 21.59 -17.19 -31.34
N THR A 98 20.40 -17.69 -31.06
CA THR A 98 19.74 -17.40 -29.80
C THR A 98 20.13 -18.50 -28.85
N VAL A 99 20.70 -18.12 -27.71
CA VAL A 99 20.98 -19.08 -26.64
C VAL A 99 19.63 -19.55 -26.14
N PRO A 100 19.32 -20.85 -26.26
CA PRO A 100 18.13 -21.37 -25.62
C PRO A 100 18.15 -20.90 -24.17
N GLY A 101 17.03 -20.39 -23.67
CA GLY A 101 16.86 -20.30 -22.22
C GLY A 101 17.23 -21.66 -21.60
N LEU A 102 17.59 -21.71 -20.30
CA LEU A 102 17.75 -22.96 -19.50
C LEU A 102 16.96 -24.11 -20.12
N PRO A 103 17.41 -25.38 -20.25
CA PRO A 103 16.75 -26.36 -21.10
C PRO A 103 15.26 -26.51 -20.72
N ILE A 104 14.39 -25.73 -21.35
CA ILE A 104 12.97 -25.79 -21.13
C ILE A 104 12.44 -26.32 -22.46
N VAL A 105 12.21 -27.63 -22.48
CA VAL A 105 11.69 -28.38 -23.62
C VAL A 105 10.50 -27.61 -24.19
N GLY A 106 10.42 -27.32 -25.49
CA GLY A 106 9.31 -26.56 -26.09
C GLY A 106 7.93 -27.26 -26.01
N LYS A 107 7.88 -28.53 -25.59
CA LYS A 107 6.65 -29.15 -25.09
C LYS A 107 6.41 -28.79 -23.62
N VAL A 108 7.45 -28.71 -22.80
CA VAL A 108 7.42 -28.30 -21.39
C VAL A 108 7.34 -26.78 -21.18
N ILE A 109 7.78 -25.86 -22.06
CA ILE A 109 7.47 -24.41 -21.90
C ILE A 109 6.05 -24.13 -22.33
N THR A 110 5.57 -24.66 -23.45
CA THR A 110 4.17 -24.47 -23.80
C THR A 110 3.29 -25.22 -22.80
N ASP A 111 3.67 -26.42 -22.34
CA ASP A 111 2.98 -27.10 -21.23
C ASP A 111 3.25 -26.46 -19.85
N LEU A 112 4.30 -25.68 -19.57
CA LEU A 112 4.55 -25.00 -18.27
C LEU A 112 4.08 -23.56 -18.24
N VAL A 113 4.00 -22.87 -19.39
CA VAL A 113 3.39 -21.55 -19.55
C VAL A 113 1.89 -21.74 -19.73
N GLU A 114 1.42 -22.76 -20.47
CA GLU A 114 0.03 -23.21 -20.38
C GLU A 114 -0.24 -23.95 -19.07
N ALA A 115 0.72 -24.57 -18.36
CA ALA A 115 0.46 -25.07 -17.00
C ALA A 115 0.47 -23.98 -15.94
N MET A 116 1.28 -22.92 -16.04
CA MET A 116 1.16 -21.74 -15.17
C MET A 116 -0.17 -21.02 -15.42
N ASP A 117 -0.67 -21.02 -16.66
CA ASP A 117 -2.04 -20.60 -17.00
C ASP A 117 -3.10 -21.71 -16.75
N LYS A 118 -2.72 -22.88 -16.21
CA LYS A 118 -3.61 -24.00 -15.82
C LYS A 118 -3.51 -24.47 -14.38
N VAL A 119 -2.61 -23.92 -13.57
CA VAL A 119 -2.48 -24.21 -12.14
C VAL A 119 -2.93 -23.04 -11.30
N LYS A 120 -3.43 -23.38 -10.12
CA LYS A 120 -3.73 -22.39 -9.09
C LYS A 120 -2.45 -21.65 -8.68
N PRO A 121 -2.55 -20.38 -8.27
CA PRO A 121 -1.38 -19.60 -7.85
C PRO A 121 -0.60 -20.19 -6.68
N GLU A 122 0.64 -19.74 -6.49
CA GLU A 122 1.40 -20.03 -5.28
C GLU A 122 0.86 -19.24 -4.09
N ALA A 123 0.85 -19.86 -2.91
CA ALA A 123 0.27 -19.24 -1.71
C ALA A 123 1.11 -18.03 -1.25
N PRO A 124 0.48 -16.90 -0.86
CA PRO A 124 1.18 -15.80 -0.22
C PRO A 124 1.83 -16.24 1.09
N SER A 125 2.88 -15.56 1.52
CA SER A 125 3.58 -15.87 2.77
C SER A 125 3.86 -14.62 3.60
N GLY A 126 4.33 -14.79 4.84
CA GLY A 126 4.74 -13.67 5.69
C GLY A 126 3.61 -12.69 6.04
N LEU A 127 2.35 -13.16 6.08
CA LEU A 127 1.21 -12.31 6.40
C LEU A 127 1.36 -11.74 7.81
N THR A 128 1.24 -10.43 7.92
CA THR A 128 1.17 -9.69 9.18
C THR A 128 -0.10 -8.84 9.22
N ALA A 129 -0.64 -8.62 10.41
CA ALA A 129 -1.83 -7.80 10.64
C ALA A 129 -1.54 -6.78 11.75
N THR A 130 -1.75 -5.50 11.46
CA THR A 130 -1.49 -4.40 12.40
C THR A 130 -2.75 -3.55 12.53
N ALA A 131 -3.25 -3.37 13.74
CA ALA A 131 -4.38 -2.48 13.98
C ALA A 131 -3.96 -1.02 13.79
N VAL A 132 -4.67 -0.29 12.94
CA VAL A 132 -4.47 1.14 12.71
C VAL A 132 -5.39 1.97 13.60
N SER A 133 -6.60 1.47 13.86
CA SER A 133 -7.58 2.03 14.81
C SER A 133 -8.48 0.91 15.34
N GLY A 134 -9.46 1.23 16.19
CA GLY A 134 -10.49 0.27 16.57
C GLY A 134 -11.30 -0.26 15.39
N SER A 135 -11.42 0.52 14.30
CA SER A 135 -12.24 0.17 13.14
C SER A 135 -11.43 -0.16 11.88
N ALA A 136 -10.10 -0.25 11.97
CA ALA A 136 -9.25 -0.51 10.80
C ALA A 136 -8.00 -1.34 11.13
N VAL A 137 -7.68 -2.28 10.24
CA VAL A 137 -6.48 -3.15 10.30
C VAL A 137 -5.78 -3.12 8.95
N THR A 138 -4.46 -2.95 8.94
CA THR A 138 -3.63 -3.11 7.74
C THR A 138 -2.96 -4.47 7.75
N LEU A 139 -3.05 -5.15 6.61
CA LEU A 139 -2.42 -6.42 6.29
C LEU A 139 -1.26 -6.19 5.33
N LEU A 140 -0.15 -6.88 5.55
CA LEU A 140 1.00 -6.93 4.65
C LEU A 140 1.41 -8.39 4.44
N TRP A 141 1.72 -8.78 3.20
CA TRP A 141 2.19 -10.12 2.86
C TRP A 141 3.26 -10.09 1.77
N THR A 142 3.96 -11.20 1.61
CA THR A 142 4.85 -11.48 0.49
C THR A 142 4.07 -12.20 -0.60
N ASP A 143 4.13 -11.63 -1.80
CA ASP A 143 3.67 -12.28 -3.01
C ASP A 143 4.73 -13.28 -3.51
N ASN A 144 4.31 -14.52 -3.72
CA ASN A 144 5.15 -15.59 -4.25
C ASN A 144 4.65 -16.07 -5.63
N SER A 145 3.57 -15.48 -6.13
CA SER A 145 2.93 -15.86 -7.37
C SER A 145 3.32 -14.89 -8.48
N GLY A 146 3.22 -15.36 -9.73
CA GLY A 146 3.32 -14.51 -10.92
C GLY A 146 2.26 -14.84 -11.97
N ASN A 147 1.24 -15.60 -11.58
CA ASN A 147 0.14 -16.08 -12.43
C ASN A 147 -1.24 -15.89 -11.76
N GLU A 148 -1.32 -15.00 -10.78
CA GLU A 148 -2.54 -14.62 -10.08
C GLU A 148 -3.26 -13.46 -10.77
N ASP A 149 -4.59 -13.52 -10.78
CA ASP A 149 -5.44 -12.38 -11.14
C ASP A 149 -5.61 -11.43 -9.93
N GLY A 150 -5.31 -11.93 -8.72
CA GLY A 150 -5.28 -11.16 -7.48
C GLY A 150 -5.27 -12.02 -6.22
N PHE A 151 -5.64 -11.41 -5.09
CA PHE A 151 -5.62 -12.05 -3.77
C PHE A 151 -6.97 -11.95 -3.10
N LYS A 152 -7.43 -13.05 -2.50
CA LYS A 152 -8.60 -13.09 -1.61
C LYS A 152 -8.15 -12.90 -0.19
N VAL A 153 -8.71 -11.91 0.47
CA VAL A 153 -8.52 -11.66 1.90
C VAL A 153 -9.69 -12.26 2.63
N GLU A 154 -9.41 -13.21 3.52
CA GLU A 154 -10.41 -13.79 4.40
C GLU A 154 -10.17 -13.39 5.85
N ARG A 155 -11.28 -13.16 6.57
CA ARG A 155 -11.30 -12.78 7.97
C ARG A 155 -12.26 -13.65 8.75
N LYS A 156 -11.89 -14.03 9.98
CA LYS A 156 -12.84 -14.50 11.01
C LYS A 156 -12.74 -13.63 12.26
N ALA A 157 -13.86 -13.44 12.94
CA ALA A 157 -13.90 -12.79 14.26
C ALA A 157 -13.85 -13.86 15.37
N GLY A 158 -12.90 -13.75 16.29
CA GLY A 158 -12.70 -14.71 17.38
C GLY A 158 -12.63 -16.16 16.88
N SER A 159 -13.47 -17.03 17.43
CA SER A 159 -13.58 -18.44 17.05
C SER A 159 -14.58 -18.71 15.91
N GLY A 160 -15.00 -17.67 15.18
CA GLY A 160 -15.93 -17.79 14.05
C GLY A 160 -15.32 -18.49 12.83
N SER A 161 -16.09 -18.52 11.74
CA SER A 161 -15.62 -19.03 10.44
C SER A 161 -14.98 -17.93 9.60
N PHE A 162 -14.06 -18.31 8.72
CA PHE A 162 -13.47 -17.39 7.75
C PHE A 162 -14.47 -17.04 6.66
N GLU A 163 -14.55 -15.75 6.33
CA GLU A 163 -15.34 -15.20 5.23
C GLU A 163 -14.44 -14.32 4.36
N GLU A 164 -14.66 -14.33 3.04
CA GLU A 164 -13.99 -13.42 2.10
C GLU A 164 -14.50 -12.00 2.34
N VAL A 165 -13.59 -11.10 2.73
CA VAL A 165 -13.92 -9.69 3.05
C VAL A 165 -13.50 -8.73 1.95
N ALA A 166 -12.54 -9.12 1.12
CA ALA A 166 -12.08 -8.33 -0.01
C ALA A 166 -11.27 -9.15 -1.02
N THR A 167 -11.11 -8.57 -2.20
CA THR A 167 -10.10 -8.97 -3.17
C THR A 167 -9.12 -7.82 -3.41
N ALA A 168 -7.82 -8.10 -3.39
CA ALA A 168 -6.78 -7.21 -3.88
C ALA A 168 -6.40 -7.60 -5.31
N GLY A 169 -5.89 -6.65 -6.11
CA GLY A 169 -5.44 -6.93 -7.49
C GLY A 169 -4.16 -7.76 -7.55
N ALA A 170 -3.76 -8.19 -8.75
CA ALA A 170 -2.46 -8.83 -9.01
C ALA A 170 -1.29 -7.98 -8.48
N ASP A 171 -0.18 -8.65 -8.13
CA ASP A 171 1.03 -8.04 -7.53
C ASP A 171 0.79 -7.28 -6.20
N SER A 172 -0.41 -7.31 -5.64
CA SER A 172 -0.71 -6.61 -4.39
C SER A 172 -0.05 -7.31 -3.21
N THR A 173 0.57 -6.52 -2.35
CA THR A 173 1.27 -6.98 -1.13
C THR A 173 0.66 -6.41 0.15
N SER A 174 -0.49 -5.72 0.05
CA SER A 174 -1.13 -5.07 1.19
C SER A 174 -2.63 -4.87 1.01
N TYR A 175 -3.36 -4.83 2.12
CA TYR A 175 -4.78 -4.47 2.16
C TYR A 175 -5.13 -3.84 3.50
N THR A 176 -6.00 -2.83 3.49
CA THR A 176 -6.56 -2.25 4.72
C THR A 176 -8.03 -2.61 4.84
N ASP A 177 -8.36 -3.42 5.85
CA ASP A 177 -9.72 -3.73 6.24
C ASP A 177 -10.27 -2.61 7.12
N THR A 178 -11.47 -2.11 6.82
CA THR A 178 -12.08 -0.95 7.48
C THR A 178 -13.54 -1.21 7.84
N GLY A 179 -14.09 -0.42 8.76
CA GLY A 179 -15.47 -0.61 9.24
C GLY A 179 -15.60 -1.78 10.21
N LEU A 180 -14.51 -2.15 10.87
CA LEU A 180 -14.47 -3.25 11.83
C LEU A 180 -15.15 -2.87 13.16
N PRO A 181 -15.91 -3.80 13.75
CA PRO A 181 -16.20 -3.77 15.17
C PRO A 181 -14.91 -3.73 16.00
N PRO A 182 -14.81 -2.77 16.92
CA PRO A 182 -13.60 -2.56 17.68
C PRO A 182 -13.58 -3.45 18.93
N GLY A 183 -12.41 -3.62 19.54
CA GLY A 183 -12.21 -4.53 20.69
C GLY A 183 -12.34 -6.01 20.31
N THR A 184 -12.33 -6.29 19.02
CA THR A 184 -12.56 -7.62 18.46
C THR A 184 -11.24 -8.19 17.98
N THR A 185 -10.95 -9.42 18.40
CA THR A 185 -9.83 -10.17 17.82
C THR A 185 -10.24 -10.72 16.47
N TYR A 186 -9.47 -10.36 15.45
CA TYR A 186 -9.60 -10.87 14.11
C TYR A 186 -8.44 -11.79 13.78
N HIS A 187 -8.73 -12.73 12.91
CA HIS A 187 -7.74 -13.60 12.30
C HIS A 187 -7.89 -13.46 10.79
N TYR A 188 -6.78 -13.27 10.11
CA TYR A 188 -6.71 -13.07 8.68
C TYR A 188 -5.89 -14.17 8.03
N ARG A 189 -6.26 -14.50 6.80
CA ARG A 189 -5.48 -15.33 5.89
C ARG A 189 -5.71 -14.84 4.47
N VAL A 190 -4.70 -14.99 3.62
CA VAL A 190 -4.75 -14.54 2.23
C VAL A 190 -4.47 -15.71 1.30
N ALA A 191 -5.21 -15.82 0.20
CA ALA A 191 -4.94 -16.78 -0.87
C ALA A 191 -4.86 -16.03 -2.20
N ALA A 192 -3.85 -16.33 -3.01
CA ALA A 192 -3.81 -15.86 -4.39
C ALA A 192 -4.85 -16.62 -5.21
N TYR A 193 -5.43 -16.00 -6.25
CA TYR A 193 -6.41 -16.65 -7.11
C TYR A 193 -6.23 -16.28 -8.56
N ASN A 194 -6.62 -17.19 -9.44
CA ASN A 194 -6.81 -16.94 -10.86
C ASN A 194 -8.04 -17.70 -11.38
N ASN A 195 -8.24 -17.71 -12.70
CA ASN A 195 -9.32 -18.45 -13.35
C ASN A 195 -9.33 -19.99 -13.10
N ARG A 196 -8.26 -20.57 -12.53
CA ARG A 196 -8.15 -21.99 -12.15
C ARG A 196 -8.51 -22.25 -10.70
N GLY A 197 -8.65 -21.20 -9.90
CA GLY A 197 -9.05 -21.25 -8.50
C GLY A 197 -8.03 -20.59 -7.57
N SER A 198 -8.24 -20.79 -6.28
CA SER A 198 -7.39 -20.22 -5.23
C SER A 198 -6.26 -21.15 -4.81
N SER A 199 -5.12 -20.57 -4.47
CA SER A 199 -3.99 -21.21 -3.81
C SER A 199 -4.37 -21.79 -2.44
N ASP A 200 -3.44 -22.48 -1.79
CA ASP A 200 -3.48 -22.62 -0.34
C ASP A 200 -3.40 -21.23 0.33
N TYR A 201 -3.82 -21.14 1.59
CA TYR A 201 -3.75 -19.88 2.33
C TYR A 201 -2.34 -19.63 2.88
N SER A 202 -2.03 -18.35 3.08
CA SER A 202 -0.91 -17.89 3.89
C SER A 202 -0.95 -18.41 5.32
N ASN A 203 0.10 -18.11 6.10
CA ASN A 203 0.00 -18.18 7.56
C ASN A 203 -1.18 -17.33 8.06
N GLU A 204 -1.80 -17.77 9.16
CA GLU A 204 -2.83 -17.00 9.84
C GLU A 204 -2.17 -15.86 10.63
N ALA A 205 -2.65 -14.62 10.45
CA ALA A 205 -2.24 -13.48 11.24
C ALA A 205 -3.37 -13.07 12.19
N SER A 206 -3.08 -12.95 13.48
CA SER A 206 -4.05 -12.53 14.49
C SER A 206 -3.77 -11.12 14.96
N VAL A 207 -4.82 -10.33 15.12
CA VAL A 207 -4.75 -8.96 15.64
C VAL A 207 -5.98 -8.65 16.48
N ASN A 208 -5.78 -7.98 17.61
CA ASN A 208 -6.88 -7.39 18.36
C ASN A 208 -7.04 -5.94 17.90
N THR A 209 -8.22 -5.61 17.35
CA THR A 209 -8.55 -4.19 17.18
C THR A 209 -8.68 -3.57 18.57
N PRO A 210 -8.08 -2.39 18.81
CA PRO A 210 -8.37 -1.64 20.02
C PRO A 210 -9.88 -1.55 20.24
N GLY A 211 -10.33 -1.70 21.48
CA GLY A 211 -11.72 -1.43 21.83
C GLY A 211 -12.20 -0.10 21.27
N ASP A 212 -13.49 -0.01 20.90
CA ASP A 212 -14.25 1.19 21.25
C ASP A 212 -14.49 0.97 22.72
N THR A 213 -13.42 1.10 23.51
CA THR A 213 -13.64 1.52 24.86
C THR A 213 -14.00 3.00 24.72
N PRO A 214 -15.25 3.42 25.02
CA PRO A 214 -15.32 4.33 26.14
C PRO A 214 -14.48 3.63 27.21
N THR A 215 -13.24 4.11 27.44
CA THR A 215 -12.34 3.62 28.51
C THR A 215 -13.26 3.30 29.67
N THR A 216 -13.39 2.09 30.21
CA THR A 216 -14.46 1.83 31.19
C THR A 216 -14.48 2.94 32.26
N GLY A 217 -15.46 3.86 32.19
CA GLY A 217 -15.44 5.17 32.88
C GLY A 217 -15.30 6.45 32.03
N GLN A 218 -15.16 6.39 30.71
CA GLN A 218 -14.99 7.51 29.77
C GLN A 218 -16.18 7.58 28.81
N ILE A 219 -16.63 8.78 28.46
CA ILE A 219 -17.76 9.08 27.60
C ILE A 219 -17.21 9.88 26.43
N GLU A 220 -17.52 9.43 25.22
CA GLU A 220 -17.17 10.10 23.98
C GLU A 220 -18.42 10.67 23.31
N ILE A 221 -18.36 11.94 22.91
CA ILE A 221 -19.45 12.62 22.21
C ILE A 221 -18.90 13.31 20.97
N ILE A 222 -19.47 13.05 19.80
CA ILE A 222 -19.05 13.67 18.53
C ILE A 222 -20.20 14.52 17.99
N PHE A 223 -19.94 15.82 17.83
CA PHE A 223 -20.87 16.78 17.23
C PHE A 223 -20.37 17.21 15.86
N TYR A 224 -21.25 17.19 14.86
CA TYR A 224 -20.99 17.75 13.54
C TYR A 224 -21.64 19.13 13.41
N VAL A 225 -20.92 20.10 12.84
CA VAL A 225 -21.44 21.45 12.62
C VAL A 225 -22.62 21.42 11.64
N ASN A 226 -23.65 22.21 11.91
CA ASN A 226 -24.89 22.32 11.13
C ASN A 226 -25.66 21.01 10.97
N ASN A 227 -25.37 20.00 11.80
CA ASN A 227 -26.06 18.71 11.80
C ASN A 227 -26.79 18.50 13.13
N LYS A 228 -27.99 17.91 13.05
CA LYS A 228 -28.77 17.50 14.22
C LYS A 228 -28.40 16.10 14.71
N THR A 229 -27.70 15.33 13.89
CA THR A 229 -27.21 14.00 14.25
C THR A 229 -25.86 14.14 14.95
N TYR A 230 -25.70 13.44 16.07
CA TYR A 230 -24.46 13.38 16.84
C TYR A 230 -24.25 11.97 17.37
N LEU A 231 -23.02 11.66 17.81
CA LEU A 231 -22.69 10.34 18.34
C LEU A 231 -22.44 10.43 19.85
N VAL A 232 -22.89 9.43 20.60
CA VAL A 232 -22.49 9.19 22.00
C VAL A 232 -21.98 7.76 22.08
N ASN A 233 -20.70 7.57 22.40
CA ASN A 233 -20.03 6.26 22.41
C ASN A 233 -20.33 5.46 21.12
N GLY A 234 -20.17 6.12 19.96
CA GLY A 234 -20.46 5.56 18.64
C GLY A 234 -21.94 5.45 18.27
N GLN A 235 -22.88 5.60 19.21
CA GLN A 235 -24.31 5.50 18.94
C GLN A 235 -24.90 6.82 18.43
N SER A 236 -25.60 6.75 17.31
CA SER A 236 -26.28 7.91 16.70
C SER A 236 -27.47 8.38 17.53
N LYS A 237 -27.54 9.70 17.77
CA LYS A 237 -28.61 10.40 18.47
C LYS A 237 -28.98 11.68 17.72
N VAL A 238 -30.16 12.23 18.05
CA VAL A 238 -30.68 13.45 17.41
C VAL A 238 -30.86 14.56 18.45
N MET A 239 -30.31 15.73 18.16
CA MET A 239 -30.55 16.97 18.89
C MET A 239 -31.59 17.83 18.19
N ASP A 240 -32.25 18.72 18.92
CA ASP A 240 -33.34 19.52 18.36
C ASP A 240 -32.92 20.86 17.75
N ALA A 241 -31.71 21.34 18.04
CA ALA A 241 -31.04 22.44 17.35
C ALA A 241 -29.58 22.05 17.06
N PRO A 242 -29.09 22.27 15.82
CA PRO A 242 -27.75 21.86 15.43
C PRO A 242 -26.68 22.70 16.10
N THR A 243 -25.48 22.15 16.19
CA THR A 243 -24.27 22.89 16.55
C THR A 243 -23.97 23.96 15.50
N VAL A 244 -23.59 25.16 15.93
CA VAL A 244 -23.22 26.28 15.06
C VAL A 244 -21.81 26.78 15.36
N ILE A 245 -21.17 27.41 14.37
CA ILE A 245 -19.94 28.17 14.57
C ILE A 245 -20.29 29.65 14.64
N MET A 246 -19.95 30.30 15.75
CA MET A 246 -20.05 31.75 15.90
C MET A 246 -18.79 32.27 16.56
N GLU A 247 -18.28 33.41 16.08
CA GLU A 247 -17.04 33.99 16.61
C GLU A 247 -15.87 32.98 16.61
N SER A 248 -15.82 32.10 15.61
CA SER A 248 -14.86 30.99 15.49
C SER A 248 -14.87 30.02 16.68
N ARG A 249 -16.03 29.85 17.34
CA ARG A 249 -16.27 28.89 18.41
C ARG A 249 -17.50 28.05 18.14
N THR A 250 -17.44 26.81 18.62
CA THR A 250 -18.55 25.86 18.55
C THR A 250 -19.55 26.16 19.66
N LEU A 251 -20.80 26.47 19.28
CA LEU A 251 -21.91 26.69 20.18
C LEU A 251 -23.00 25.63 19.94
N LEU A 252 -23.57 25.10 21.02
CA LEU A 252 -24.63 24.08 20.95
C LEU A 252 -25.56 24.13 22.18
N PRO A 253 -26.74 23.47 22.15
CA PRO A 253 -27.56 23.29 23.34
C PRO A 253 -26.85 22.36 24.33
N ILE A 254 -26.35 22.90 25.43
CA ILE A 254 -25.37 22.20 26.29
C ILE A 254 -25.86 20.89 26.89
N ARG A 255 -27.17 20.69 27.02
CA ARG A 255 -27.73 19.44 27.55
C ARG A 255 -27.26 18.20 26.80
N TYR A 256 -26.95 18.31 25.50
CA TYR A 256 -26.45 17.18 24.71
C TYR A 256 -25.02 16.78 25.06
N VAL A 257 -24.29 17.63 25.78
CA VAL A 257 -23.04 17.29 26.47
C VAL A 257 -23.35 16.88 27.90
N ALA A 258 -24.16 17.65 28.63
CA ALA A 258 -24.39 17.44 30.06
C ALA A 258 -25.07 16.10 30.38
N GLU A 259 -26.11 15.72 29.65
CA GLU A 259 -26.90 14.51 29.92
C GLU A 259 -26.08 13.22 29.81
N PRO A 260 -25.27 12.99 28.75
CA PRO A 260 -24.38 11.83 28.72
C PRO A 260 -23.42 11.75 29.90
N LEU A 261 -22.95 12.90 30.41
CA LEU A 261 -22.04 12.99 31.56
C LEU A 261 -22.74 12.82 32.91
N GLY A 262 -24.07 12.75 32.96
CA GLY A 262 -24.83 12.78 34.20
C GLY A 262 -24.92 14.17 34.85
N ALA A 263 -24.55 15.23 34.14
CA ALA A 263 -24.61 16.59 34.64
C ALA A 263 -26.03 17.16 34.54
N ALA A 264 -26.46 17.90 35.56
CA ALA A 264 -27.73 18.59 35.56
C ALA A 264 -27.62 19.96 34.87
N VAL A 265 -28.67 20.34 34.14
CA VAL A 265 -28.78 21.66 33.49
C VAL A 265 -30.04 22.35 33.99
N LYS A 266 -29.91 23.58 34.47
CA LYS A 266 -31.03 24.42 34.92
C LYS A 266 -31.03 25.75 34.18
N TRP A 267 -32.20 26.13 33.69
CA TRP A 267 -32.45 27.47 33.13
C TRP A 267 -33.14 28.35 34.17
N ASP A 268 -32.64 29.56 34.36
CA ASP A 268 -33.26 30.61 35.15
C ASP A 268 -33.68 31.75 34.21
N PRO A 269 -34.97 31.90 33.91
CA PRO A 269 -35.44 32.94 32.99
C PRO A 269 -35.35 34.35 33.58
N GLY A 270 -35.42 34.51 34.91
CA GLY A 270 -35.37 35.84 35.54
C GLY A 270 -33.97 36.44 35.52
N ALA A 271 -32.96 35.58 35.61
CA ALA A 271 -31.56 35.96 35.51
C ALA A 271 -30.95 35.77 34.11
N GLU A 272 -31.72 35.27 33.13
CA GLU A 272 -31.23 34.78 31.84
C GLU A 272 -29.95 33.93 31.98
N LYS A 273 -30.01 32.94 32.86
CA LYS A 273 -28.84 32.20 33.33
C LYS A 273 -29.01 30.70 33.13
N VAL A 274 -27.97 30.05 32.60
CA VAL A 274 -27.84 28.59 32.61
C VAL A 274 -26.89 28.17 33.73
N THR A 275 -27.33 27.20 34.53
CA THR A 275 -26.49 26.50 35.50
C THR A 275 -26.24 25.08 35.01
N VAL A 276 -24.99 24.64 35.02
CA VAL A 276 -24.58 23.26 34.76
C VAL A 276 -23.84 22.72 35.97
N SER A 277 -24.22 21.54 36.46
CA SER A 277 -23.59 20.93 37.64
C SER A 277 -23.29 19.44 37.46
N LEU A 278 -22.08 19.03 37.83
CA LEU A 278 -21.62 17.64 37.84
C LEU A 278 -20.75 17.43 39.09
N ASP A 279 -21.15 16.52 39.96
CA ASP A 279 -20.52 16.32 41.28
C ASP A 279 -20.35 17.63 42.06
N TRP A 280 -19.11 18.09 42.27
CA TRP A 280 -18.75 19.33 42.97
C TRP A 280 -18.54 20.52 42.02
N LYS A 281 -18.65 20.32 40.70
CA LYS A 281 -18.54 21.39 39.70
C LYS A 281 -19.87 22.09 39.56
N TYR A 282 -19.82 23.43 39.62
CA TYR A 282 -20.98 24.29 39.48
C TYR A 282 -20.61 25.45 38.55
N ILE A 283 -21.22 25.49 37.37
CA ILE A 283 -20.91 26.46 36.32
C ILE A 283 -22.16 27.29 36.04
N GLU A 284 -22.04 28.61 36.06
CA GLU A 284 -23.10 29.54 35.74
C GLU A 284 -22.71 30.44 34.58
N LEU A 285 -23.59 30.56 33.60
CA LEU A 285 -23.41 31.40 32.42
C LEU A 285 -24.65 32.27 32.20
N TRP A 286 -24.45 33.54 31.88
CA TRP A 286 -25.52 34.50 31.59
C TRP A 286 -25.60 34.78 30.09
N ILE A 287 -26.81 34.90 29.54
CA ILE A 287 -27.03 35.28 28.14
C ILE A 287 -26.34 36.61 27.84
N GLY A 288 -25.58 36.66 26.74
CA GLY A 288 -24.86 37.84 26.27
C GLY A 288 -23.61 38.22 27.10
N SER A 289 -23.26 37.44 28.13
CA SER A 289 -22.08 37.73 28.98
C SER A 289 -20.87 36.88 28.59
N ASN A 290 -19.69 37.51 28.46
CA ASN A 290 -18.41 36.81 28.37
C ASN A 290 -17.82 36.48 29.77
N VAL A 291 -18.56 36.78 30.84
CA VAL A 291 -18.18 36.42 32.20
C VAL A 291 -19.13 35.34 32.70
N ALA A 292 -18.56 34.24 33.16
CA ALA A 292 -19.24 33.12 33.78
C ALA A 292 -18.71 32.95 35.21
N ALA A 293 -19.42 32.16 36.04
CA ALA A 293 -18.94 31.79 37.36
C ALA A 293 -18.69 30.28 37.43
N VAL A 294 -17.53 29.86 37.92
CA VAL A 294 -17.21 28.45 38.18
C VAL A 294 -16.92 28.31 39.66
N ASN A 295 -17.75 27.57 40.37
CA ASN A 295 -17.72 27.42 41.83
C ASN A 295 -17.68 28.79 42.55
N GLY A 296 -18.44 29.76 42.04
CA GLY A 296 -18.53 31.12 42.57
C GLY A 296 -17.38 32.07 42.18
N GLN A 297 -16.37 31.61 41.46
CA GLN A 297 -15.29 32.46 40.92
C GLN A 297 -15.66 32.98 39.53
N ASN A 298 -15.50 34.27 39.28
CA ASN A 298 -15.73 34.85 37.96
C ASN A 298 -14.57 34.50 37.00
N ILE A 299 -14.91 33.95 35.84
CA ILE A 299 -13.97 33.53 34.79
C ILE A 299 -14.48 34.01 33.43
N PHE A 300 -13.59 34.44 32.55
CA PHE A 300 -13.94 34.75 31.16
C PHE A 300 -14.30 33.47 30.39
N VAL A 301 -15.41 33.51 29.67
CA VAL A 301 -15.87 32.42 28.79
C VAL A 301 -14.86 32.20 27.66
N ASP A 302 -14.40 33.29 27.06
CA ASP A 302 -13.22 33.31 26.20
C ASP A 302 -12.35 34.54 26.53
N PRO A 303 -11.13 34.36 27.05
CA PRO A 303 -10.26 35.48 27.41
C PRO A 303 -9.68 36.20 26.17
N THR A 304 -9.72 35.57 25.00
CA THR A 304 -9.18 36.11 23.74
C THR A 304 -10.24 36.77 22.87
N ASN A 305 -11.51 36.42 23.04
CA ASN A 305 -12.61 36.99 22.27
C ASN A 305 -13.84 37.29 23.15
N PRO A 306 -14.07 38.56 23.55
CA PRO A 306 -15.18 38.93 24.40
C PRO A 306 -16.57 38.84 23.76
N LYS A 307 -16.65 38.52 22.45
CA LYS A 307 -17.93 38.31 21.76
C LYS A 307 -18.44 36.87 21.89
N VAL A 308 -17.60 35.93 22.33
CA VAL A 308 -18.00 34.55 22.58
C VAL A 308 -18.84 34.52 23.84
N THR A 309 -20.16 34.52 23.67
CA THR A 309 -21.12 34.58 24.78
C THR A 309 -22.24 33.56 24.61
N PRO A 310 -22.86 33.09 25.70
CA PRO A 310 -24.14 32.39 25.66
C PRO A 310 -25.19 33.19 24.90
N MET A 311 -26.00 32.54 24.08
CA MET A 311 -27.04 33.23 23.30
C MET A 311 -28.25 32.36 23.05
N ILE A 312 -29.36 32.97 22.65
CA ILE A 312 -30.58 32.27 22.27
C ILE A 312 -30.73 32.38 20.75
N LEU A 313 -30.78 31.24 20.07
CA LEU A 313 -31.01 31.18 18.62
C LEU A 313 -32.38 30.56 18.31
N PRO A 314 -33.02 30.89 17.18
CA PRO A 314 -34.25 30.24 16.73
C PRO A 314 -34.10 28.71 16.71
N PRO A 315 -35.09 27.93 17.22
CA PRO A 315 -36.44 28.33 17.62
C PRO A 315 -36.59 28.74 19.11
N GLY A 316 -35.54 29.24 19.76
CA GLY A 316 -35.51 29.59 21.18
C GLY A 316 -34.63 28.65 22.01
N ARG A 317 -33.55 28.14 21.42
CA ARG A 317 -32.60 27.27 22.10
C ARG A 317 -31.43 28.09 22.62
N THR A 318 -31.10 27.88 23.89
CA THR A 318 -29.90 28.44 24.50
C THR A 318 -28.67 27.69 23.99
N MET A 319 -27.82 28.41 23.29
CA MET A 319 -26.58 27.96 22.67
C MET A 319 -25.41 28.43 23.52
N LEU A 320 -24.60 27.49 24.00
CA LEU A 320 -23.49 27.79 24.90
C LEU A 320 -22.15 27.41 24.25
N PRO A 321 -21.06 28.15 24.54
CA PRO A 321 -19.72 27.80 24.06
C PRO A 321 -19.27 26.44 24.59
N LEU A 322 -19.13 25.47 23.68
CA LEU A 322 -18.86 24.07 24.00
C LEU A 322 -17.61 23.91 24.85
N ARG A 323 -16.49 24.49 24.39
CA ARG A 323 -15.16 24.30 24.99
C ARG A 323 -15.14 24.76 26.45
N PHE A 324 -15.63 25.96 26.73
CA PHE A 324 -15.64 26.53 28.07
C PHE A 324 -16.35 25.61 29.06
N ILE A 325 -17.54 25.11 28.72
CA ILE A 325 -18.31 24.27 29.64
C ILE A 325 -17.69 22.88 29.75
N ALA A 326 -17.43 22.22 28.63
CA ALA A 326 -16.91 20.87 28.62
C ALA A 326 -15.57 20.76 29.37
N GLU A 327 -14.63 21.68 29.15
CA GLU A 327 -13.34 21.67 29.84
C GLU A 327 -13.48 21.93 31.35
N ASN A 328 -14.39 22.83 31.77
CA ASN A 328 -14.67 23.05 33.20
C ASN A 328 -15.35 21.87 33.89
N LEU A 329 -16.11 21.05 33.14
CA LEU A 329 -16.65 19.77 33.59
C LEU A 329 -15.60 18.66 33.62
N GLY A 330 -14.36 18.92 33.17
CA GLY A 330 -13.28 17.94 33.15
C GLY A 330 -13.21 17.11 31.86
N CYS A 331 -13.77 17.61 30.76
CA CYS A 331 -13.66 16.97 29.44
C CYS A 331 -12.42 17.48 28.68
N GLN A 332 -11.96 16.69 27.71
CA GLN A 332 -11.15 17.16 26.59
C GLN A 332 -12.06 17.52 25.41
N VAL A 333 -11.71 18.57 24.66
CA VAL A 333 -12.40 18.97 23.44
C VAL A 333 -11.42 19.09 22.28
N ASP A 334 -11.54 18.18 21.32
CA ASP A 334 -10.74 18.15 20.10
C ASP A 334 -11.58 18.64 18.91
N TRP A 335 -10.96 19.38 18.01
CA TRP A 335 -11.60 19.92 16.81
C TRP A 335 -10.95 19.33 15.56
N ASP A 336 -11.76 18.78 14.66
CA ASP A 336 -11.34 18.37 13.33
C ASP A 336 -12.00 19.29 12.29
N GLY A 337 -11.17 20.15 11.70
CA GLY A 337 -11.61 21.10 10.68
C GLY A 337 -11.93 20.48 9.32
N THR A 338 -11.38 19.29 9.02
CA THR A 338 -11.67 18.58 7.76
C THR A 338 -13.05 17.94 7.83
N ALA A 339 -13.36 17.31 8.97
CA ALA A 339 -14.65 16.69 9.22
C ALA A 339 -15.72 17.66 9.77
N ASN A 340 -15.37 18.92 10.03
CA ASN A 340 -16.21 19.93 10.69
C ASN A 340 -16.89 19.38 11.96
N MET A 341 -16.10 18.71 12.80
CA MET A 341 -16.60 18.06 14.01
C MET A 341 -15.84 18.47 15.27
N ALA A 342 -16.56 18.50 16.38
CA ALA A 342 -16.01 18.62 17.71
C ALA A 342 -16.20 17.28 18.44
N LYS A 343 -15.10 16.73 18.96
CA LYS A 343 -15.08 15.52 19.79
C LYS A 343 -14.88 15.91 21.25
N VAL A 344 -15.75 15.42 22.13
CA VAL A 344 -15.70 15.63 23.58
C VAL A 344 -15.43 14.29 24.25
N THR A 345 -14.46 14.28 25.16
CA THR A 345 -14.04 13.07 25.88
C THR A 345 -14.03 13.34 27.38
N TYR A 346 -14.75 12.56 28.19
CA TYR A 346 -14.84 12.73 29.65
C TYR A 346 -14.66 11.41 30.40
N PRO A 347 -13.86 11.30 31.48
CA PRO A 347 -12.99 12.35 31.94
C PRO A 347 -11.89 12.58 30.90
N LYS A 348 -11.33 13.78 30.91
CA LYS A 348 -10.11 14.10 30.18
C LYS A 348 -9.03 13.03 30.48
N PRO A 349 -8.39 12.43 29.46
CA PRO A 349 -7.37 11.40 29.62
C PRO A 349 -6.21 11.79 30.53
#